data_AF-A0A2Y9TI77-F1
#
_entry.id   AF-A0A2Y9TI77-F1
#
_cell.length_a   1.000
_cell.length_b   1.000
_cell.length_c   1.000
_cell.angle_alpha   90.00
_cell.angle_beta   90.00
_cell.angle_gamma   90.00
#
_symmetry.space_group_name_H-M   'P 1'
#
loop_
_entity.id
_entity.type
_entity.pdbx_description
1 polymer ?
#
loop_
_entity_poly.entity_id
_entity_poly.type
_entity_poly.pdbx_seq_one_letter_code
_entity_poly.pdbx_strand_id
1 'polypeptide(L)'
;MSNPFLKQVFNKDKTFRPKRKFEPGTQRFELHKKAQASLNAGLDLKLAVQLPAGEELNDWVAVHVVDFFNRVNLIYGTISDGCTERSCPVMSGGPKYEYRWQDEHRFRRPTALSAPRYMDLLMDWIEVQINSEDVFPTNVGTPFPKNFLQVVKKILSRLFRVFVHVYIHHFDRIAQLGSEAHVNTCYKHFYYFVTEFGLIDTKELEPLVSGSGRRGEASAPCPGAARPSGRGRAGHPFAQPRGAPACSCPRFPVGETDGPLGACPHLHL
;
A
#
# COMPACT_ATOMS: atom_id res chain seq x y z
N MET A 1 -20.39 0.91 23.34
CA MET A 1 -20.23 2.36 23.56
C MET A 1 -19.23 2.87 22.52
N SER A 2 -19.68 3.69 21.58
CA SER A 2 -18.91 4.10 20.39
C SER A 2 -17.78 5.05 20.79
N ASN A 3 -16.53 4.70 20.47
CA ASN A 3 -15.34 5.46 20.88
C ASN A 3 -15.35 6.88 20.25
N PRO A 4 -15.41 7.96 21.04
CA PRO A 4 -15.53 9.33 20.53
C PRO A 4 -14.35 9.78 19.65
N PHE A 5 -13.19 9.13 19.74
CA PHE A 5 -12.04 9.41 18.90
C PHE A 5 -12.24 9.00 17.42
N LEU A 6 -12.96 7.90 17.17
CA LEU A 6 -13.30 7.49 15.80
C LEU A 6 -14.15 8.56 15.09
N LYS A 7 -15.04 9.26 15.81
CA LYS A 7 -15.80 10.39 15.25
C LYS A 7 -14.91 11.58 14.86
N GLN A 8 -13.75 11.75 15.51
CA GLN A 8 -12.81 12.82 15.23
C GLN A 8 -11.83 12.47 14.09
N VAL A 9 -11.49 11.18 13.92
CA VAL A 9 -10.76 10.68 12.74
C VAL A 9 -11.66 10.70 11.49
N PHE A 10 -12.95 10.39 11.65
CA PHE A 10 -13.98 10.56 10.61
C PHE A 10 -14.63 11.95 10.67
N ASN A 11 -13.84 13.00 10.88
CA ASN A 11 -14.37 14.35 10.78
C ASN A 11 -14.85 14.59 9.33
N LYS A 12 -16.18 14.66 9.15
CA LYS A 12 -16.89 14.80 7.86
C LYS A 12 -16.52 16.05 7.06
N ASP A 13 -15.71 16.92 7.65
CA ASP A 13 -15.23 18.18 7.08
C ASP A 13 -13.80 18.08 6.53
N LYS A 14 -13.08 16.96 6.79
CA LYS A 14 -11.73 16.68 6.27
C LYS A 14 -11.65 15.45 5.37
N THR A 15 -12.68 14.60 5.36
CA THR A 15 -12.77 13.47 4.45
C THR A 15 -13.33 13.95 3.11
N PHE A 16 -12.64 13.60 2.02
CA PHE A 16 -13.09 13.93 0.66
C PHE A 16 -14.55 13.53 0.49
N ARG A 17 -15.39 14.52 0.18
CA ARG A 17 -16.73 14.29 -0.33
C ARG A 17 -16.58 14.32 -1.85
N PRO A 18 -16.89 13.22 -2.56
CA PRO A 18 -17.00 13.28 -4.01
C PRO A 18 -17.91 14.46 -4.35
N LYS A 19 -17.40 15.45 -5.09
CA LYS A 19 -18.23 16.56 -5.56
C LYS A 19 -19.43 16.03 -6.34
N ARG A 20 -19.32 14.81 -6.90
CA ARG A 20 -20.39 14.04 -7.52
C ARG A 20 -20.29 12.58 -7.10
N LYS A 21 -21.37 12.07 -6.48
CA LYS A 21 -21.56 10.63 -6.28
C LYS A 21 -21.94 10.03 -7.63
N PHE A 22 -21.66 8.74 -7.87
CA PHE A 22 -22.26 8.04 -9.01
C PHE A 22 -23.77 8.24 -8.95
N GLU A 23 -24.37 8.75 -10.01
CA GLU A 23 -25.79 9.09 -10.00
C GLU A 23 -26.65 7.81 -9.91
N PRO A 24 -27.60 7.74 -8.96
CA PRO A 24 -28.51 6.59 -8.87
C PRO A 24 -29.21 6.31 -10.20
N GLY A 25 -29.24 5.06 -10.63
CA GLY A 25 -29.81 4.64 -11.92
C GLY A 25 -28.81 4.64 -13.09
N THR A 26 -27.54 4.99 -12.88
CA THR A 26 -26.49 4.83 -13.89
C THR A 26 -25.81 3.47 -13.82
N GLN A 27 -25.24 3.01 -14.94
CA GLN A 27 -24.46 1.76 -14.98
C GLN A 27 -23.31 1.77 -13.97
N ARG A 28 -22.59 2.88 -13.84
CA ARG A 28 -21.49 3.02 -12.86
C ARG A 28 -21.96 2.96 -11.42
N PHE A 29 -23.15 3.48 -11.11
CA PHE A 29 -23.73 3.35 -9.78
C PHE A 29 -24.04 1.89 -9.45
N GLU A 30 -24.64 1.15 -10.40
CA GLU A 30 -24.89 -0.28 -10.21
C GLU A 30 -23.60 -1.09 -10.09
N LEU A 31 -22.58 -0.79 -10.90
CA LEU A 31 -21.26 -1.40 -10.80
C LEU A 31 -20.61 -1.14 -9.44
N HIS A 32 -20.66 0.11 -8.94
CA HIS A 32 -20.14 0.46 -7.62
C HIS A 32 -20.86 -0.33 -6.51
N LYS A 33 -22.18 -0.44 -6.59
CA LYS A 33 -22.99 -1.20 -5.64
C LYS A 33 -22.66 -2.70 -5.68
N LYS A 34 -22.51 -3.29 -6.88
CA LYS A 34 -22.08 -4.68 -7.07
C LYS A 34 -20.71 -4.94 -6.43
N ALA A 35 -19.73 -4.07 -6.70
CA ALA A 35 -18.38 -4.18 -6.13
C ALA A 35 -18.42 -4.11 -4.58
N GLN A 36 -19.15 -3.15 -4.01
CA GLN A 36 -19.30 -3.03 -2.56
C GLN A 36 -20.00 -4.23 -1.92
N ALA A 37 -21.04 -4.77 -2.57
CA ALA A 37 -21.75 -5.93 -2.07
C ALA A 37 -20.83 -7.16 -2.00
N SER A 38 -20.02 -7.40 -3.03
CA SER A 38 -19.05 -8.51 -3.05
C SER A 38 -18.01 -8.40 -1.93
N LEU A 39 -17.47 -7.19 -1.70
CA LEU A 39 -16.52 -6.93 -0.61
C LEU A 39 -17.15 -7.18 0.77
N ASN A 40 -18.40 -6.72 0.97
CA ASN A 40 -19.10 -6.84 2.26
C ASN A 40 -19.60 -8.26 2.55
N ALA A 41 -19.83 -9.07 1.51
CA ALA A 41 -20.24 -10.46 1.63
C ALA A 41 -19.09 -11.41 1.99
N GLY A 42 -17.85 -10.91 2.10
CA GLY A 42 -16.68 -11.73 2.40
C GLY A 42 -16.27 -12.67 1.27
N LEU A 43 -16.65 -12.36 0.01
CA LEU A 43 -16.16 -13.10 -1.15
C LEU A 43 -14.63 -13.03 -1.27
N ASP A 44 -14.06 -14.01 -1.96
CA ASP A 44 -12.66 -13.95 -2.39
C ASP A 44 -12.41 -12.65 -3.17
N LEU A 45 -11.51 -11.82 -2.65
CA LEU A 45 -11.16 -10.53 -3.26
C LEU A 45 -10.67 -10.68 -4.70
N LYS A 46 -10.10 -11.83 -5.07
CA LYS A 46 -9.70 -12.11 -6.46
C LYS A 46 -10.89 -12.23 -7.40
N LEU A 47 -11.98 -12.82 -6.94
CA LEU A 47 -13.22 -12.89 -7.72
C LEU A 47 -13.93 -11.53 -7.74
N ALA A 48 -13.87 -10.79 -6.64
CA ALA A 48 -14.55 -9.49 -6.52
C ALA A 48 -14.02 -8.42 -7.48
N VAL A 49 -12.75 -8.53 -7.93
CA VAL A 49 -12.13 -7.57 -8.86
C VAL A 49 -12.36 -7.89 -10.34
N GLN A 50 -12.83 -9.09 -10.66
CA GLN A 50 -13.02 -9.51 -12.06
C GLN A 50 -14.08 -8.66 -12.74
N LEU A 51 -13.86 -8.36 -14.03
CA LEU A 51 -14.84 -7.66 -14.84
C LEU A 51 -16.11 -8.51 -14.95
N PRO A 52 -17.29 -8.02 -14.52
CA PRO A 52 -18.51 -8.80 -14.64
C PRO A 52 -18.89 -9.01 -16.12
N ALA A 53 -19.53 -10.14 -16.40
CA ALA A 53 -19.92 -10.49 -17.76
C ALA A 53 -20.86 -9.44 -18.37
N GLY A 54 -20.52 -8.97 -19.58
CA GLY A 54 -21.30 -7.98 -20.32
C GLY A 54 -21.09 -6.52 -19.89
N GLU A 55 -20.17 -6.25 -18.97
CA GLU A 55 -19.82 -4.88 -18.55
C GLU A 55 -18.59 -4.36 -19.31
N GLU A 56 -18.49 -3.03 -19.42
CA GLU A 56 -17.38 -2.36 -20.10
C GLU A 56 -16.16 -2.19 -19.17
N LEU A 57 -14.96 -2.49 -19.68
CA LEU A 57 -13.72 -2.45 -18.92
C LEU A 57 -13.45 -1.05 -18.33
N ASN A 58 -13.61 0.00 -19.13
CA ASN A 58 -13.28 1.35 -18.69
C ASN A 58 -14.23 1.85 -17.59
N ASP A 59 -15.51 1.49 -17.65
CA ASP A 59 -16.48 1.81 -16.59
C ASP A 59 -16.16 1.06 -15.30
N TRP A 60 -15.81 -0.23 -15.40
CA TRP A 60 -15.39 -1.02 -14.25
C TRP A 60 -14.13 -0.45 -13.58
N VAL A 61 -13.15 -0.08 -14.39
CA VAL A 61 -11.91 0.54 -13.94
C VAL A 61 -12.17 1.91 -13.31
N ALA A 62 -13.02 2.73 -13.91
CA ALA A 62 -13.35 4.05 -13.38
C ALA A 62 -13.95 3.96 -11.98
N VAL A 63 -14.89 3.02 -11.77
CA VAL A 63 -15.52 2.78 -10.47
C VAL A 63 -14.48 2.42 -9.40
N HIS A 64 -13.55 1.52 -9.73
CA HIS A 64 -12.51 1.07 -8.79
C HIS A 64 -11.50 2.15 -8.47
N VAL A 65 -11.03 2.92 -9.47
CA VAL A 65 -10.06 4.00 -9.26
C VAL A 65 -10.60 5.05 -8.29
N VAL A 66 -11.88 5.42 -8.44
CA VAL A 66 -12.55 6.35 -7.52
C VAL A 66 -12.68 5.75 -6.12
N ASP A 67 -13.08 4.48 -5.99
CA ASP A 67 -13.15 3.79 -4.68
C ASP A 67 -11.79 3.75 -3.98
N PHE A 68 -10.74 3.36 -4.70
CA PHE A 68 -9.37 3.31 -4.16
C PHE A 68 -8.89 4.69 -3.74
N PHE A 69 -9.09 5.73 -4.54
CA PHE A 69 -8.73 7.09 -4.15
C PHE A 69 -9.40 7.48 -2.83
N ASN A 70 -10.72 7.27 -2.71
CA ASN A 70 -11.46 7.61 -1.50
C ASN A 70 -10.92 6.86 -0.28
N ARG A 71 -10.69 5.56 -0.40
CA ARG A 71 -10.21 4.71 0.71
C ARG A 71 -8.78 5.04 1.10
N VAL A 72 -7.90 5.28 0.13
CA VAL A 72 -6.49 5.67 0.38
C VAL A 72 -6.42 7.05 1.00
N ASN A 73 -7.27 8.00 0.57
CA ASN A 73 -7.34 9.32 1.17
C ASN A 73 -7.80 9.26 2.64
N LEU A 74 -8.77 8.39 2.95
CA LEU A 74 -9.17 8.13 4.35
C LEU A 74 -8.01 7.56 5.18
N ILE A 75 -7.28 6.58 4.64
CA ILE A 75 -6.11 5.98 5.31
C ILE A 75 -5.06 7.05 5.59
N TYR A 76 -4.71 7.88 4.60
CA TYR A 76 -3.76 8.97 4.79
C TYR A 76 -4.23 9.97 5.85
N GLY A 77 -5.52 10.32 5.86
CA GLY A 77 -6.11 11.20 6.86
C GLY A 77 -5.84 10.76 8.31
N THR A 78 -5.79 9.45 8.57
CA THR A 78 -5.53 8.89 9.91
C THR A 78 -4.09 9.04 10.42
N ILE A 79 -3.14 9.24 9.50
CA ILE A 79 -1.70 9.37 9.82
C ILE A 79 -1.13 10.75 9.51
N SER A 80 -1.90 11.61 8.84
CA SER A 80 -1.47 12.92 8.33
C SER A 80 -0.85 13.83 9.40
N ASP A 81 -1.38 13.85 10.62
CA ASP A 81 -0.86 14.64 11.74
C ASP A 81 0.44 14.08 12.34
N GLY A 82 0.76 12.81 12.08
CA GLY A 82 2.06 12.19 12.40
C GLY A 82 3.06 12.24 11.26
N CYS A 83 2.62 12.54 10.04
CA CYS A 83 3.48 12.64 8.85
C CYS A 83 3.91 14.11 8.66
N THR A 84 5.07 14.47 9.21
CA THR A 84 5.59 15.84 9.19
C THR A 84 6.87 15.94 8.36
N GLU A 85 7.27 17.16 7.99
CA GLU A 85 8.56 17.37 7.30
C GLU A 85 9.77 16.97 8.14
N ARG A 86 9.61 16.91 9.47
CA ARG A 86 10.67 16.47 10.38
C ARG A 86 10.77 14.95 10.46
N SER A 87 9.63 14.27 10.59
CA SER A 87 9.59 12.80 10.64
C SER A 87 9.85 12.16 9.28
N CYS A 88 9.39 12.81 8.21
CA CYS A 88 9.43 12.32 6.85
C CYS A 88 9.95 13.41 5.88
N PRO A 89 11.23 13.79 6.00
CA PRO A 89 11.82 14.88 5.21
C PRO A 89 11.92 14.58 3.72
N VAL A 90 11.80 13.31 3.34
CA VAL A 90 11.78 12.85 1.95
C VAL A 90 10.68 11.80 1.79
N MET A 91 9.89 11.90 0.71
CA MET A 91 8.94 10.86 0.32
C MET A 91 9.68 9.59 -0.11
N SER A 92 9.58 8.52 0.67
CA SER A 92 10.31 7.28 0.43
C SER A 92 9.49 6.03 0.76
N GLY A 93 9.88 4.93 0.13
CA GLY A 93 9.47 3.57 0.46
C GLY A 93 10.59 2.82 1.18
N GLY A 94 11.05 3.37 2.30
CA GLY A 94 12.21 2.87 3.03
C GLY A 94 13.54 3.31 2.39
N PRO A 95 14.68 2.74 2.83
CA PRO A 95 16.00 3.18 2.39
C PRO A 95 16.29 2.97 0.90
N LYS A 96 15.57 2.03 0.25
CA LYS A 96 15.82 1.61 -1.14
C LYS A 96 15.11 2.48 -2.18
N TYR A 97 13.99 3.11 -1.82
CA TYR A 97 13.11 3.77 -2.78
C TYR A 97 12.86 5.22 -2.38
N GLU A 98 13.30 6.16 -3.22
CA GLU A 98 12.97 7.58 -3.09
C GLU A 98 11.99 7.99 -4.20
N TYR A 99 10.89 8.64 -3.82
CA TYR A 99 9.88 9.11 -4.77
C TYR A 99 10.01 10.62 -4.99
N ARG A 100 10.31 10.99 -6.23
CA ARG A 100 10.42 12.38 -6.66
C ARG A 100 9.16 12.83 -7.36
N TRP A 101 8.74 14.06 -7.09
CA TRP A 101 7.56 14.67 -7.72
C TRP A 101 7.95 15.36 -9.02
N GLN A 102 7.09 15.24 -10.02
CA GLN A 102 7.19 15.97 -11.27
C GLN A 102 5.77 16.26 -11.79
N ASP A 103 5.57 17.49 -12.25
CA ASP A 103 4.38 17.94 -12.96
C ASP A 103 4.75 18.91 -14.10
N GLU A 104 3.77 19.28 -14.90
CA GLU A 104 3.97 20.12 -16.09
C GLU A 104 4.04 21.63 -15.74
N HIS A 105 3.74 22.00 -14.50
CA HIS A 105 3.57 23.39 -14.07
C HIS A 105 4.74 23.85 -13.19
N ARG A 106 4.70 23.48 -11.91
CA ARG A 106 5.61 23.99 -10.86
C ARG A 106 6.87 23.14 -10.74
N PHE A 107 6.79 21.84 -10.98
CA PHE A 107 7.89 20.89 -10.79
C PHE A 107 8.29 20.23 -12.11
N ARG A 108 8.87 21.01 -13.02
CA ARG A 108 9.24 20.55 -14.37
C ARG A 108 10.31 19.45 -14.40
N ARG A 109 11.07 19.28 -13.32
CA ARG A 109 12.08 18.24 -13.15
C ARG A 109 11.75 17.38 -11.92
N PRO A 110 12.12 16.09 -11.89
CA PRO A 110 11.97 15.25 -10.71
C PRO A 110 12.60 15.90 -9.47
N THR A 111 11.76 16.34 -8.54
CA THR A 111 12.14 17.12 -7.36
C THR A 111 11.88 16.30 -6.11
N ALA A 112 12.87 16.25 -5.21
CA ALA A 112 12.71 15.65 -3.89
C ALA A 112 11.84 16.56 -3.03
N LEU A 113 10.82 15.98 -2.38
CA LEU A 113 9.90 16.67 -1.48
C LEU A 113 9.77 15.86 -0.19
N SER A 114 9.44 16.55 0.89
CA SER A 114 8.98 15.89 2.11
C SER A 114 7.73 15.05 1.83
N ALA A 115 7.56 13.97 2.59
CA ALA A 115 6.42 13.08 2.41
C ALA A 115 5.07 13.82 2.50
N PRO A 116 4.79 14.66 3.53
CA PRO A 116 3.49 15.36 3.57
C PRO A 116 3.27 16.26 2.35
N ARG A 117 4.27 17.02 1.91
CA ARG A 117 4.14 17.86 0.71
C ARG A 117 3.93 17.06 -0.56
N TYR A 118 4.59 15.91 -0.67
CA TYR A 118 4.39 15.00 -1.79
C TYR A 118 2.95 14.44 -1.78
N MET A 119 2.44 14.03 -0.61
CA MET A 119 1.08 13.49 -0.47
C MET A 119 0.02 14.53 -0.81
N ASP A 120 0.18 15.78 -0.35
CA ASP A 120 -0.75 16.87 -0.68
C ASP A 120 -0.87 17.05 -2.20
N LEU A 121 0.28 17.21 -2.89
CA LEU A 121 0.32 17.36 -4.34
C LEU A 121 -0.25 16.13 -5.07
N LEU A 122 -0.03 14.93 -4.53
CA LEU A 122 -0.54 13.69 -5.08
C LEU A 122 -2.05 13.62 -4.99
N MET A 123 -2.62 13.87 -3.81
CA MET A 123 -4.06 13.80 -3.58
C MET A 123 -4.80 14.86 -4.40
N ASP A 124 -4.29 16.11 -4.38
CA ASP A 124 -4.84 17.20 -5.19
C ASP A 124 -4.82 16.87 -6.69
N TRP A 125 -3.70 16.33 -7.18
CA TRP A 125 -3.58 15.97 -8.58
C TRP A 125 -4.56 14.86 -8.97
N ILE A 126 -4.66 13.79 -8.17
CA ILE A 126 -5.60 12.69 -8.46
C ILE A 126 -7.04 13.21 -8.40
N GLU A 127 -7.38 14.05 -7.42
CA GLU A 127 -8.70 14.65 -7.28
C GLU A 127 -9.10 15.42 -8.56
N VAL A 128 -8.20 16.23 -9.11
CA VAL A 128 -8.43 16.95 -10.37
C VAL A 128 -8.68 15.97 -11.51
N GLN A 129 -7.90 14.88 -11.61
CA GLN A 129 -8.09 13.89 -12.67
C GLN A 129 -9.43 13.17 -12.58
N ILE A 130 -9.82 12.65 -11.40
CA ILE A 130 -11.04 11.86 -11.24
C ILE A 130 -12.33 12.68 -11.37
N ASN A 131 -12.24 14.01 -11.15
CA ASN A 131 -13.37 14.93 -11.31
C ASN A 131 -13.42 15.60 -12.70
N SER A 132 -12.44 15.35 -13.57
CA SER A 132 -12.43 15.88 -14.95
C SER A 132 -13.33 15.02 -15.84
N GLU A 133 -14.37 15.60 -16.43
CA GLU A 133 -15.26 14.91 -17.38
C GLU A 133 -14.54 14.50 -18.68
N ASP A 134 -13.43 15.18 -19.03
CA ASP A 134 -12.59 14.81 -20.17
C ASP A 134 -11.85 13.49 -19.95
N VAL A 135 -11.68 13.08 -18.68
CA VAL A 135 -10.99 11.84 -18.29
C VAL A 135 -11.99 10.80 -17.79
N PHE A 136 -12.93 11.20 -16.94
CA PHE A 136 -13.97 10.39 -16.32
C PHE A 136 -15.37 10.92 -16.72
N PRO A 137 -15.83 10.65 -17.95
CA PRO A 137 -17.07 11.21 -18.49
C PRO A 137 -18.28 10.69 -17.72
N THR A 138 -19.15 11.54 -17.18
CA THR A 138 -20.28 11.09 -16.33
C THR A 138 -21.57 10.81 -17.11
N ASN A 139 -21.69 11.36 -18.30
CA ASN A 139 -22.88 11.22 -19.14
C ASN A 139 -22.93 9.86 -19.82
N VAL A 140 -24.08 9.19 -19.73
CA VAL A 140 -24.35 7.92 -20.42
C VAL A 140 -24.18 8.13 -21.94
N GLY A 141 -23.41 7.27 -22.58
CA GLY A 141 -23.11 7.33 -24.02
C GLY A 141 -21.91 8.18 -24.41
N THR A 142 -21.27 8.89 -23.47
CA THR A 142 -19.99 9.57 -23.74
C THR A 142 -18.83 8.58 -23.58
N PRO A 143 -18.04 8.30 -24.63
CA PRO A 143 -16.93 7.36 -24.53
C PRO A 143 -15.77 7.95 -23.71
N PHE A 144 -15.02 7.07 -23.03
CA PHE A 144 -13.76 7.44 -22.40
C PHE A 144 -12.72 7.92 -23.43
N PRO A 145 -11.80 8.81 -23.04
CA PRO A 145 -10.74 9.24 -23.94
C PRO A 145 -9.78 8.08 -24.25
N LYS A 146 -9.13 8.12 -25.41
CA LYS A 146 -8.21 7.06 -25.88
C LYS A 146 -7.05 6.80 -24.92
N ASN A 147 -6.65 7.79 -24.14
CA ASN A 147 -5.57 7.70 -23.15
C ASN A 147 -6.06 7.36 -21.73
N PHE A 148 -7.34 7.03 -21.53
CA PHE A 148 -7.93 6.78 -20.20
C PHE A 148 -7.11 5.82 -19.36
N LEU A 149 -6.80 4.62 -19.90
CA LEU A 149 -6.01 3.62 -19.17
C LEU A 149 -4.59 4.12 -18.84
N GLN A 150 -3.98 4.97 -19.68
CA GLN A 150 -2.66 5.54 -19.38
C GLN A 150 -2.73 6.49 -18.17
N VAL A 151 -3.79 7.31 -18.10
CA VAL A 151 -4.05 8.18 -16.96
C VAL A 151 -4.33 7.36 -15.70
N VAL A 152 -5.15 6.33 -15.80
CA VAL A 152 -5.46 5.40 -14.69
C VAL A 152 -4.20 4.72 -14.15
N LYS A 153 -3.34 4.18 -15.02
CA LYS A 153 -2.06 3.58 -14.62
C LYS A 153 -1.22 4.57 -13.79
N LYS A 154 -1.13 5.82 -14.24
CA LYS A 154 -0.42 6.89 -13.51
C LYS A 154 -1.06 7.20 -12.15
N ILE A 155 -2.40 7.22 -12.06
CA ILE A 155 -3.12 7.41 -10.79
C ILE A 155 -2.82 6.26 -9.83
N LEU A 156 -2.98 5.01 -10.28
CA LEU A 156 -2.80 3.82 -9.44
C LEU A 156 -1.34 3.67 -8.99
N SER A 157 -0.35 3.85 -9.87
CA SER A 157 1.07 3.86 -9.48
C SER A 157 1.39 4.93 -8.44
N ARG A 158 0.71 6.09 -8.49
CA ARG A 158 0.85 7.13 -7.46
C ARG A 158 0.18 6.71 -6.15
N LEU A 159 -1.05 6.21 -6.17
CA LEU A 159 -1.74 5.69 -4.97
C LEU A 159 -0.96 4.58 -4.28
N PHE A 160 -0.30 3.70 -5.05
CA PHE A 160 0.56 2.66 -4.49
C PHE A 160 1.66 3.23 -3.58
N ARG A 161 2.28 4.36 -3.95
CA ARG A 161 3.31 5.02 -3.13
C ARG A 161 2.78 5.44 -1.75
N VAL A 162 1.48 5.74 -1.66
CA VAL A 162 0.82 6.06 -0.38
C VAL A 162 0.79 4.82 0.51
N PHE A 163 0.39 3.66 -0.02
CA PHE A 163 0.44 2.40 0.72
C PHE A 163 1.86 2.09 1.20
N VAL A 164 2.85 2.16 0.31
CA VAL A 164 4.26 1.88 0.64
C VAL A 164 4.71 2.76 1.82
N HIS A 165 4.45 4.06 1.72
CA HIS A 165 4.85 5.01 2.76
C HIS A 165 4.15 4.74 4.10
N VAL A 166 2.84 4.47 4.07
CA VAL A 166 2.06 4.15 5.28
C VAL A 166 2.57 2.88 5.95
N TYR A 167 2.82 1.80 5.19
CA TYR A 167 3.32 0.54 5.73
C TYR A 167 4.73 0.64 6.30
N ILE A 168 5.60 1.47 5.71
CA ILE A 168 7.00 1.53 6.14
C ILE A 168 7.20 2.51 7.29
N HIS A 169 6.56 3.68 7.24
CA HIS A 169 6.86 4.77 8.17
C HIS A 169 5.79 5.02 9.23
N HIS A 170 4.56 4.53 9.00
CA HIS A 170 3.41 4.87 9.84
C HIS A 170 2.61 3.64 10.30
N PHE A 171 3.16 2.43 10.16
CA PHE A 171 2.44 1.22 10.52
C PHE A 171 2.13 1.15 12.02
N ASP A 172 3.07 1.55 12.89
CA ASP A 172 2.86 1.57 14.34
C ASP A 172 1.65 2.43 14.71
N ARG A 173 1.47 3.56 14.03
CA ARG A 173 0.32 4.44 14.23
C ARG A 173 -0.98 3.79 13.74
N ILE A 174 -0.96 3.11 12.59
CA ILE A 174 -2.10 2.34 12.10
C ILE A 174 -2.49 1.23 13.09
N ALA A 175 -1.51 0.55 13.68
CA ALA A 175 -1.71 -0.50 14.66
C ALA A 175 -2.29 0.04 15.99
N GLN A 176 -1.77 1.17 16.48
CA GLN A 176 -2.31 1.85 17.66
C GLN A 176 -3.78 2.26 17.49
N LEU A 177 -4.19 2.59 16.27
CA LEU A 177 -5.58 2.92 15.93
C LEU A 177 -6.46 1.68 15.66
N GLY A 178 -5.91 0.45 15.77
CA GLY A 178 -6.62 -0.79 15.45
C GLY A 178 -7.12 -0.86 14.01
N SER A 179 -6.47 -0.12 13.09
CA SER A 179 -6.94 0.07 11.71
C SER A 179 -6.19 -0.79 10.69
N GLU A 180 -5.22 -1.60 11.14
CA GLU A 180 -4.40 -2.50 10.31
C GLU A 180 -5.22 -3.39 9.38
N ALA A 181 -6.29 -4.02 9.86
CA ALA A 181 -7.13 -4.92 9.07
C ALA A 181 -7.82 -4.18 7.90
N HIS A 182 -8.19 -2.91 8.11
CA HIS A 182 -8.80 -2.07 7.09
C HIS A 182 -7.78 -1.68 6.02
N VAL A 183 -6.57 -1.29 6.42
CA VAL A 183 -5.47 -0.97 5.50
C VAL A 183 -5.04 -2.20 4.71
N ASN A 184 -4.90 -3.34 5.37
CA ASN A 184 -4.55 -4.63 4.76
C ASN A 184 -5.60 -5.07 3.73
N THR A 185 -6.88 -5.02 4.08
CA THR A 185 -7.97 -5.37 3.15
C THR A 185 -8.01 -4.41 1.96
N CYS A 186 -7.82 -3.10 2.20
CA CYS A 186 -7.77 -2.11 1.13
C CYS A 186 -6.60 -2.35 0.18
N TYR A 187 -5.41 -2.66 0.72
CA TYR A 187 -4.24 -2.95 -0.09
C TYR A 187 -4.37 -4.27 -0.85
N LYS A 188 -4.91 -5.33 -0.25
CA LYS A 188 -5.17 -6.60 -0.95
C LYS A 188 -6.12 -6.42 -2.12
N HIS A 189 -7.22 -5.71 -1.89
CA HIS A 189 -8.18 -5.38 -2.95
C HIS A 189 -7.51 -4.58 -4.07
N PHE A 190 -6.72 -3.56 -3.72
CA PHE A 190 -5.92 -2.78 -4.67
C PHE A 190 -4.96 -3.66 -5.46
N TYR A 191 -4.18 -4.49 -4.77
CA TYR A 191 -3.18 -5.37 -5.38
C TYR A 191 -3.82 -6.31 -6.40
N TYR A 192 -4.86 -7.06 -6.01
CA TYR A 192 -5.53 -7.97 -6.95
C TYR A 192 -6.12 -7.23 -8.15
N PHE A 193 -6.73 -6.07 -7.93
CA PHE A 193 -7.28 -5.26 -9.00
C PHE A 193 -6.20 -4.80 -10.00
N VAL A 194 -5.09 -4.23 -9.51
CA VAL A 194 -4.03 -3.75 -10.41
C VAL A 194 -3.31 -4.87 -11.13
N THR A 195 -3.19 -6.05 -10.52
CA THR A 195 -2.60 -7.23 -11.16
C THR A 195 -3.53 -7.88 -12.18
N GLU A 196 -4.84 -7.95 -11.90
CA GLU A 196 -5.85 -8.53 -12.80
C GLU A 196 -5.85 -7.82 -14.17
N PHE A 197 -5.77 -6.49 -14.14
CA PHE A 197 -5.85 -5.67 -15.36
C PHE A 197 -4.49 -5.14 -15.85
N GLY A 198 -3.37 -5.57 -15.27
CA GLY A 198 -2.03 -5.12 -15.66
C GLY A 198 -1.84 -3.60 -15.60
N LEU A 199 -2.36 -2.98 -14.53
CA LEU A 199 -2.41 -1.52 -14.36
C LEU A 199 -1.17 -0.94 -13.67
N ILE A 200 -0.34 -1.78 -13.06
CA ILE A 200 0.96 -1.41 -12.48
C ILE A 200 1.98 -2.48 -12.88
N ASP A 201 3.19 -2.07 -13.24
CA ASP A 201 4.30 -2.99 -13.49
C ASP A 201 4.64 -3.76 -12.21
N THR A 202 4.84 -5.07 -12.30
CA THR A 202 5.18 -5.92 -11.15
C THR A 202 6.45 -5.46 -10.44
N LYS A 203 7.40 -4.85 -11.16
CA LYS A 203 8.61 -4.24 -10.58
C LYS A 203 8.29 -3.06 -9.65
N GLU A 204 7.28 -2.27 -9.99
CA GLU A 204 6.85 -1.16 -9.13
C GLU A 204 6.21 -1.66 -7.83
N LEU A 205 5.63 -2.86 -7.83
CA LEU A 205 4.99 -3.48 -6.65
C LEU A 205 6.00 -4.13 -5.68
N GLU A 206 7.27 -4.31 -6.10
CA GLU A 206 8.34 -4.91 -5.28
C GLU A 206 8.43 -4.43 -3.82
N PRO A 207 8.28 -3.11 -3.51
CA PRO A 207 8.42 -2.60 -2.15
C PRO A 207 7.49 -3.30 -1.14
N LEU A 208 6.32 -3.79 -1.58
CA LEU A 208 5.35 -4.48 -0.72
C LEU A 208 5.17 -5.96 -1.08
N VAL A 209 5.67 -6.40 -2.23
CA VAL A 209 5.71 -7.83 -2.61
C VAL A 209 6.82 -8.59 -1.88
N SER A 210 7.97 -7.95 -1.59
CA SER A 210 9.09 -8.63 -0.92
C SER A 210 8.94 -8.76 0.60
N GLY A 211 8.03 -8.01 1.21
CA GLY A 211 7.75 -8.05 2.66
C GLY A 211 6.90 -9.25 3.11
N SER A 212 6.37 -10.03 2.18
CA SER A 212 5.51 -11.19 2.47
C SER A 212 6.27 -12.52 2.58
N GLY A 213 7.61 -12.56 2.40
CA GLY A 213 8.29 -13.85 2.25
C GLY A 213 9.81 -13.95 2.45
N ARG A 214 10.53 -13.01 3.07
CA ARG A 214 11.95 -13.25 3.43
C ARG A 214 12.33 -12.78 4.83
N ARG A 215 12.40 -13.76 5.72
CA ARG A 215 13.21 -13.73 6.95
C ARG A 215 14.67 -13.96 6.52
N GLY A 216 15.57 -13.08 6.93
CA GLY A 216 17.00 -13.22 6.68
C GLY A 216 17.74 -12.07 7.31
N GLU A 217 18.27 -12.31 8.50
CA GLU A 217 19.23 -11.45 9.19
C GLU A 217 20.30 -10.93 8.22
N ALA A 218 20.44 -9.61 8.12
CA ALA A 218 21.74 -9.02 7.86
C ALA A 218 22.25 -8.53 9.21
N SER A 219 22.88 -9.43 9.96
CA SER A 219 23.76 -9.05 11.05
C SER A 219 24.86 -8.17 10.46
N ALA A 220 24.86 -6.89 10.83
CA ALA A 220 26.03 -6.04 10.61
C ALA A 220 27.18 -6.61 11.45
N PRO A 221 28.38 -6.86 10.89
CA PRO A 221 29.51 -7.28 11.69
C PRO A 221 30.04 -6.09 12.48
N CYS A 222 29.95 -6.14 13.81
CA CYS A 222 30.68 -5.22 14.67
C CYS A 222 32.20 -5.45 14.51
N PRO A 223 33.02 -4.40 14.34
CA PRO A 223 34.46 -4.51 14.24
C PRO A 223 35.06 -4.60 15.64
N GLY A 224 35.77 -5.69 15.95
CA GLY A 224 36.56 -5.75 17.18
C GLY A 224 36.73 -7.15 17.75
N ALA A 225 37.63 -7.94 17.17
CA ALA A 225 38.30 -9.00 17.91
C ALA A 225 39.69 -9.21 17.32
N ALA A 226 40.70 -8.88 18.13
CA ALA A 226 42.09 -9.04 17.84
C ALA A 226 42.44 -10.51 17.54
N ARG A 227 43.30 -10.72 16.54
CA ARG A 227 43.98 -12.00 16.30
C ARG A 227 44.81 -12.40 17.53
N PRO A 228 44.89 -13.71 17.82
CA PRO A 228 46.14 -14.30 18.27
C PRO A 228 46.69 -15.26 17.22
N SER A 229 47.98 -15.10 16.99
CA SER A 229 48.90 -15.99 16.29
C SER A 229 49.05 -17.35 16.98
N GLY A 230 49.16 -18.44 16.21
CA GLY A 230 49.62 -19.74 16.73
C GLY A 230 49.69 -20.85 15.68
N ARG A 231 50.88 -21.41 15.47
CA ARG A 231 51.22 -22.51 14.55
C ARG A 231 50.83 -23.88 15.13
N GLY A 232 50.57 -24.89 14.28
CA GLY A 232 50.59 -26.31 14.68
C GLY A 232 50.10 -27.28 13.61
N ARG A 233 50.83 -28.39 13.40
CA ARG A 233 50.79 -29.37 12.29
C ARG A 233 49.82 -30.56 12.49
N ALA A 234 49.30 -31.07 11.36
CA ALA A 234 49.14 -32.47 10.88
C ALA A 234 48.37 -33.57 11.68
N GLY A 235 47.51 -34.32 10.95
CA GLY A 235 47.30 -35.78 11.16
C GLY A 235 45.85 -36.34 11.09
N HIS A 236 45.39 -36.70 9.89
CA HIS A 236 44.56 -37.86 9.42
C HIS A 236 43.47 -38.59 10.30
N PRO A 237 42.57 -39.44 9.70
CA PRO A 237 41.11 -39.29 9.73
C PRO A 237 40.38 -40.35 10.60
N PHE A 238 39.06 -40.22 10.84
CA PHE A 238 38.07 -41.33 10.82
C PHE A 238 36.63 -40.88 11.18
N ALA A 239 35.66 -41.58 10.55
CA ALA A 239 34.28 -41.90 10.97
C ALA A 239 33.14 -40.85 10.98
N GLN A 240 32.10 -41.16 10.18
CA GLN A 240 30.69 -40.85 10.46
C GLN A 240 30.17 -41.73 11.61
N PRO A 241 29.11 -41.31 12.32
CA PRO A 241 27.84 -42.00 12.09
C PRO A 241 26.58 -41.11 12.16
N ARG A 242 25.50 -41.74 11.69
CA ARG A 242 24.09 -41.31 11.59
C ARG A 242 23.45 -40.96 12.94
N GLY A 243 22.39 -40.15 12.90
CA GLY A 243 21.34 -40.14 13.93
C GLY A 243 20.70 -38.78 14.17
N ALA A 244 19.59 -38.50 13.49
CA ALA A 244 18.65 -37.47 13.92
C ALA A 244 17.81 -38.00 15.10
N PRO A 245 17.45 -37.12 16.04
CA PRO A 245 16.06 -37.07 16.47
C PRO A 245 15.49 -35.65 16.39
N ALA A 246 14.21 -35.58 16.07
CA ALA A 246 13.42 -34.37 16.01
C ALA A 246 13.37 -33.67 17.37
N CYS A 247 13.71 -32.38 17.42
CA CYS A 247 13.41 -31.53 18.56
C CYS A 247 12.06 -30.85 18.36
N SER A 248 11.15 -31.24 19.25
CA SER A 248 9.88 -30.63 19.60
C SER A 248 9.97 -29.10 19.77
N CYS A 249 9.01 -28.39 19.20
CA CYS A 249 8.80 -26.96 19.45
C CYS A 249 8.42 -26.72 20.92
N PRO A 250 9.15 -25.87 21.67
CA PRO A 250 8.65 -25.35 22.92
C PRO A 250 7.79 -24.10 22.65
N ARG A 251 6.55 -24.12 23.15
CA ARG A 251 5.74 -22.93 23.41
C ARG A 251 6.40 -22.17 24.55
N PHE A 252 6.66 -20.87 24.39
CA PHE A 252 7.06 -19.97 25.47
C PHE A 252 6.47 -18.57 25.26
N PRO A 253 6.41 -17.73 26.31
CA PRO A 253 5.23 -16.98 26.71
C PRO A 253 5.35 -15.49 26.38
N VAL A 254 4.26 -14.76 26.62
CA VAL A 254 4.19 -13.30 26.54
C VAL A 254 5.02 -12.69 27.68
N GLY A 255 5.88 -11.71 27.38
CA GLY A 255 6.65 -10.94 28.36
C GLY A 255 7.50 -9.82 27.75
N GLU A 256 7.02 -8.60 27.95
CA GLU A 256 7.56 -7.23 27.82
C GLU A 256 9.04 -6.89 27.51
N THR A 257 9.13 -5.83 26.69
CA THR A 257 10.07 -4.67 26.66
C THR A 257 11.41 -4.70 25.90
N ASP A 258 11.56 -3.63 25.10
CA ASP A 258 12.72 -2.95 24.51
C ASP A 258 13.58 -3.63 23.41
N GLY A 259 13.40 -3.17 22.15
CA GLY A 259 14.25 -3.47 20.99
C GLY A 259 13.69 -2.91 19.65
N PRO A 260 14.54 -2.57 18.65
CA PRO A 260 14.28 -1.48 17.70
C PRO A 260 13.30 -1.79 16.56
N LEU A 261 12.67 -0.71 16.09
CA LEU A 261 11.82 -0.54 14.92
C LEU A 261 12.34 -1.29 13.68
N GLY A 262 11.49 -2.14 13.08
CA GLY A 262 11.76 -2.68 11.75
C GLY A 262 11.17 -4.06 11.47
N ALA A 263 9.85 -4.23 11.56
CA ALA A 263 9.18 -5.38 10.96
C ALA A 263 7.77 -4.99 10.51
N CYS A 264 7.55 -4.85 9.19
CA CYS A 264 6.21 -4.83 8.62
C CYS A 264 5.54 -6.18 8.95
N PRO A 265 4.35 -6.22 9.56
CA PRO A 265 3.69 -7.49 9.81
C PRO A 265 3.26 -8.14 8.50
N HIS A 266 3.37 -9.47 8.49
CA HIS A 266 3.16 -10.34 7.35
C HIS A 266 1.86 -10.04 6.61
N LEU A 267 2.01 -9.41 5.46
CA LEU A 267 0.94 -9.28 4.50
C LEU A 267 0.87 -10.59 3.69
N HIS A 268 0.05 -11.56 4.13
CA HIS A 268 -0.24 -12.74 3.34
C HIS A 268 -1.11 -12.34 2.14
N LEU A 269 -0.47 -12.06 1.00
CA LEU A 269 -1.08 -11.87 -0.33
C LEU A 269 -1.48 -13.20 -0.98
#